data_AF-A0A3D2JMM2-F1
#
_entry.id   AF-A0A3D2JMM2-F1
#
_cell.length_a   1.000
_cell.length_b   1.000
_cell.length_c   1.000
_cell.angle_alpha   90.00
_cell.angle_beta   90.00
_cell.angle_gamma   90.00
#
_symmetry.space_group_name_H-M   'P 1'
#
loop_
_entity.id
_entity.type
_entity.pdbx_description
1 polymer ?
#
loop_
_entity_poly.entity_id
_entity_poly.type
_entity_poly.pdbx_seq_one_letter_code
_entity_poly.pdbx_strand_id
1 'polypeptide(L)'
;MQITDTLANLVSEALESTQASGSLPAAGDVEVKIERPKMAEHGDFSTSLPLALARSMRMAPIQIAEAIASAVPENEMVGKVEAAAPGFVNLTLSTRWLQSQINTVRTAGANFGSTTTGIGQRTQVEFVSVNPTGPLHVGHARGAVIGSSLANVLEAAGYEVQREYYVNDAGNQMRVFYDTLYSRYMQAAGHDVPLPDPAYPGEYLQELATDLLNDLGDAAVSKNKTDAIADLAPESLKRTLDDIRSVLEDLNVSYDQWFHESSLISSGRFDEVLNVLEDSDLVVDRDGAKWFAATKLGLEEDIVVIRSGEGGPTYFGTDIAYHHEKFMSREFDRVINVWGADHHGHLARMKALLHAFGLDPDRLTIILNQIVNFSNEGESVKFSKRNNVMVTVEELIEEVGTDACRFTFLSRSPESHMEFDLGLAKTQSSENPVYYVQYGHARIASILRTAEERGVSFENADLSLLTHERELGLIRKIIELPAVVDRAAERLEPHHL
;
A
#
# COMPACT_ATOMS: atom_id res chain seq x y z
N MET A 1 -0.68 3.75 23.17
CA MET A 1 -1.98 4.20 23.67
C MET A 1 -2.25 5.57 23.07
N GLN A 2 -3.31 5.72 22.29
CA GLN A 2 -3.55 6.97 21.57
C GLN A 2 -4.10 8.05 22.53
N ILE A 3 -3.85 9.31 22.20
CA ILE A 3 -4.36 10.48 22.94
C ILE A 3 -5.90 10.43 23.00
N THR A 4 -6.53 10.09 21.88
CA THR A 4 -7.99 9.95 21.75
C THR A 4 -8.57 8.93 22.71
N ASP A 5 -7.93 7.77 22.89
CA ASP A 5 -8.38 6.73 23.83
C ASP A 5 -8.37 7.25 25.27
N THR A 6 -7.30 7.95 25.63
CA THR A 6 -7.16 8.54 26.98
C THR A 6 -8.25 9.57 27.22
N LEU A 7 -8.50 10.47 26.26
CA LEU A 7 -9.55 11.48 26.37
C LEU A 7 -10.95 10.85 26.37
N ALA A 8 -11.18 9.79 25.59
CA ALA A 8 -12.45 9.06 25.57
C ALA A 8 -12.75 8.42 26.93
N ASN A 9 -11.74 7.82 27.57
CA ASN A 9 -11.86 7.25 28.91
C ASN A 9 -12.19 8.33 29.95
N LEU A 10 -11.49 9.48 29.92
CA LEU A 10 -11.77 10.59 30.85
C LEU A 10 -13.20 11.13 30.70
N VAL A 11 -13.70 11.24 29.46
CA VAL A 11 -15.08 11.66 29.19
C VAL A 11 -16.08 10.59 29.62
N SER A 12 -15.75 9.31 29.46
CA SER A 12 -16.59 8.18 29.89
C SER A 12 -16.72 8.16 31.42
N GLU A 13 -15.61 8.28 32.15
CA GLU A 13 -15.58 8.40 33.60
C GLU A 13 -16.40 9.61 34.10
N ALA A 14 -16.30 10.74 33.40
CA ALA A 14 -17.11 11.94 33.68
C ALA A 14 -18.61 11.66 33.52
N LEU A 15 -18.99 10.99 32.44
CA LEU A 15 -20.38 10.60 32.19
C LEU A 15 -20.89 9.64 33.28
N GLU A 16 -20.12 8.63 33.66
CA GLU A 16 -20.49 7.69 34.72
C GLU A 16 -20.65 8.40 36.08
N SER A 17 -19.75 9.33 36.40
CA SER A 17 -19.79 10.12 37.63
C SER A 17 -21.04 11.03 37.70
N THR A 18 -21.38 11.68 36.59
CA THR A 18 -22.61 12.50 36.50
C THR A 18 -23.88 11.67 36.62
N GLN A 19 -23.88 10.41 36.16
CA GLN A 19 -24.98 9.49 36.35
C GLN A 19 -25.09 8.99 37.79
N ALA A 20 -23.96 8.62 38.40
CA ALA A 20 -23.92 8.14 39.78
C ALA A 20 -24.36 9.21 40.79
N SER A 21 -24.06 10.48 40.52
CA SER A 21 -24.51 11.63 41.33
C SER A 21 -25.96 12.05 41.07
N GLY A 22 -26.62 11.47 40.05
CA GLY A 22 -27.97 11.84 39.63
C GLY A 22 -28.06 13.16 38.85
N SER A 23 -26.92 13.73 38.44
CA SER A 23 -26.88 14.95 37.63
C SER A 23 -27.32 14.71 36.18
N LEU A 24 -27.03 13.52 35.62
CA LEU A 24 -27.49 13.09 34.30
C LEU A 24 -28.26 11.76 34.39
N PRO A 25 -29.26 11.52 33.52
CA PRO A 25 -29.90 10.21 33.40
C PRO A 25 -28.95 9.13 32.86
N ALA A 26 -29.31 7.85 33.01
CA ALA A 26 -28.55 6.76 32.40
C ALA A 26 -28.50 6.89 30.87
N ALA A 27 -27.29 6.79 30.30
CA ALA A 27 -27.02 6.92 28.87
C ALA A 27 -27.25 5.61 28.08
N GLY A 28 -27.24 4.46 28.76
CA GLY A 28 -27.11 3.16 28.10
C GLY A 28 -25.69 2.91 27.60
N ASP A 29 -25.55 1.97 26.67
CA ASP A 29 -24.26 1.67 26.04
C ASP A 29 -24.01 2.67 24.90
N VAL A 30 -23.07 3.60 25.10
CA VAL A 30 -22.78 4.69 24.17
C VAL A 30 -21.28 4.83 23.99
N GLU A 31 -20.84 4.76 22.74
CA GLU A 31 -19.45 4.96 22.36
C GLU A 31 -19.05 6.44 22.46
N VAL A 32 -17.97 6.72 23.18
CA VAL A 32 -17.40 8.06 23.31
C VAL A 32 -16.39 8.30 22.19
N LYS A 33 -16.79 9.08 21.19
CA LYS A 33 -15.90 9.49 20.09
C LYS A 33 -15.22 10.82 20.39
N ILE A 34 -13.89 10.83 20.23
CA ILE A 34 -13.05 12.02 20.33
C ILE A 34 -12.55 12.38 18.93
N GLU A 35 -12.83 13.60 18.50
CA GLU A 35 -12.46 14.09 17.17
C GLU A 35 -11.71 15.43 17.30
N ARG A 36 -11.14 15.91 16.19
CA ARG A 36 -10.57 17.25 16.14
C ARG A 36 -11.65 18.27 15.75
N PRO A 37 -11.76 19.40 16.45
CA PRO A 37 -12.70 20.43 16.05
C PRO A 37 -12.28 21.07 14.72
N LYS A 38 -13.25 21.61 13.99
CA LYS A 38 -13.01 22.32 12.72
C LYS A 38 -12.22 23.62 12.90
N MET A 39 -12.34 24.25 14.06
CA MET A 39 -11.68 25.51 14.39
C MET A 39 -10.76 25.28 15.59
N ALA A 40 -9.50 25.70 15.48
CA ALA A 40 -8.50 25.55 16.55
C ALA A 40 -8.87 26.29 17.85
N GLU A 41 -9.70 27.33 17.76
CA GLU A 41 -10.23 28.06 18.92
C GLU A 41 -11.13 27.21 19.81
N HIS A 42 -11.63 26.07 19.30
CA HIS A 42 -12.47 25.12 20.05
C HIS A 42 -11.65 24.02 20.73
N GLY A 43 -10.36 24.26 20.98
CA GLY A 43 -9.47 23.33 21.64
C GLY A 43 -8.78 22.37 20.67
N ASP A 44 -8.08 21.39 21.25
CA ASP A 44 -7.30 20.40 20.51
C ASP A 44 -8.17 19.22 20.06
N PHE A 45 -9.14 18.86 20.89
CA PHE A 45 -10.08 17.77 20.66
C PHE A 45 -11.49 18.15 21.12
N SER A 46 -12.49 17.45 20.61
CA SER A 46 -13.87 17.60 21.05
C SER A 46 -14.66 16.30 20.95
N THR A 47 -15.77 16.25 21.67
CA THR A 47 -16.78 15.21 21.50
C THR A 47 -18.17 15.80 21.29
N SER A 48 -18.92 15.19 20.38
CA SER A 48 -20.33 15.47 20.11
C SER A 48 -21.28 14.60 20.94
N LEU A 49 -20.76 13.79 21.88
CA LEU A 49 -21.51 12.92 22.77
C LEU A 49 -22.76 13.58 23.40
N PRO A 50 -22.71 14.83 23.89
CA PRO A 50 -23.91 15.48 24.46
C PRO A 50 -25.07 15.61 23.46
N LEU A 51 -24.78 15.82 22.16
CA LEU A 51 -25.80 15.88 21.11
C LEU A 51 -26.46 14.51 20.90
N ALA A 52 -25.67 13.44 20.93
CA ALA A 52 -26.19 12.07 20.79
C ALA A 52 -27.07 11.68 21.99
N LEU A 53 -26.70 12.12 23.20
CA LEU A 53 -27.41 11.78 24.43
C LEU A 53 -28.69 12.59 24.66
N ALA A 54 -28.80 13.80 24.09
CA ALA A 54 -29.90 14.74 24.32
C ALA A 54 -31.30 14.13 24.23
N ARG A 55 -31.55 13.29 23.21
CA ARG A 55 -32.85 12.65 23.01
C ARG A 55 -33.17 11.61 24.09
N SER A 56 -32.17 10.81 24.46
CA SER A 56 -32.33 9.74 25.47
C SER A 56 -32.53 10.31 26.87
N MET A 57 -31.76 11.34 27.21
CA MET A 57 -31.81 12.02 28.51
C MET A 57 -32.95 13.04 28.62
N ARG A 58 -33.56 13.44 27.50
CA ARG A 58 -34.57 14.52 27.41
C ARG A 58 -34.07 15.85 28.01
N MET A 59 -32.80 16.17 27.78
CA MET A 59 -32.13 17.38 28.24
C MET A 59 -31.58 18.17 27.06
N ALA A 60 -31.37 19.47 27.24
CA ALA A 60 -30.70 20.26 26.20
C ALA A 60 -29.23 19.78 26.07
N PRO A 61 -28.69 19.61 24.84
CA PRO A 61 -27.34 19.10 24.67
C PRO A 61 -26.27 19.93 25.39
N ILE A 62 -26.46 21.26 25.46
CA ILE A 62 -25.54 22.14 26.20
C ILE A 62 -25.51 21.84 27.70
N GLN A 63 -26.64 21.48 28.32
CA GLN A 63 -26.69 21.13 29.75
C GLN A 63 -25.96 19.80 30.02
N ILE A 64 -26.07 18.86 29.08
CA ILE A 64 -25.32 17.59 29.13
C ILE A 64 -23.81 17.88 28.99
N ALA A 65 -23.44 18.76 28.05
CA ALA A 65 -22.06 19.16 27.84
C ALA A 65 -21.46 19.85 29.08
N GLU A 66 -22.19 20.77 29.71
CA GLU A 66 -21.78 21.44 30.96
C GLU A 66 -21.58 20.46 32.10
N ALA A 67 -22.50 19.51 32.27
CA ALA A 67 -22.41 18.47 33.29
C ALA A 67 -21.19 17.57 33.09
N ILE A 68 -20.96 17.09 31.86
CA ILE A 68 -19.81 16.26 31.53
C ILE A 68 -18.52 17.06 31.69
N ALA A 69 -18.44 18.26 31.12
CA ALA A 69 -17.24 19.11 31.16
C ALA A 69 -16.80 19.42 32.60
N SER A 70 -17.76 19.65 33.51
CA SER A 70 -17.50 19.92 34.92
C SER A 70 -17.09 18.68 35.72
N ALA A 71 -17.35 17.48 35.19
CA ALA A 71 -17.08 16.20 35.85
C ALA A 71 -15.86 15.46 35.29
N VAL A 72 -15.21 16.00 34.24
CA VAL A 72 -13.95 15.42 33.73
C VAL A 72 -12.91 15.45 34.85
N PRO A 73 -12.32 14.30 35.23
CA PRO A 73 -11.35 14.25 36.30
C PRO A 73 -10.07 14.99 35.93
N GLU A 74 -9.38 15.53 36.93
CA GLU A 74 -8.08 16.15 36.72
C GLU A 74 -7.10 15.14 36.11
N ASN A 75 -6.48 15.54 35.00
CA ASN A 75 -5.49 14.72 34.30
C ASN A 75 -4.38 15.62 33.78
N GLU A 76 -3.13 15.17 33.88
CA GLU A 76 -1.96 15.94 33.44
C GLU A 76 -2.00 16.33 31.96
N MET A 77 -2.65 15.51 31.10
CA MET A 77 -2.82 15.76 29.67
C MET A 77 -3.79 16.91 29.38
N VAL A 78 -4.79 17.12 30.24
CA VAL A 78 -5.90 18.05 29.98
C VAL A 78 -5.64 19.37 30.69
N GLY A 79 -5.48 20.44 29.92
CA GLY A 79 -5.28 21.79 30.45
C GLY A 79 -6.59 22.57 30.64
N LYS A 80 -7.59 22.30 29.79
CA LYS A 80 -8.88 22.99 29.82
C LYS A 80 -9.97 22.08 29.27
N VAL A 81 -11.14 22.11 29.90
CA VAL A 81 -12.37 21.47 29.39
C VAL A 81 -13.47 22.51 29.34
N GLU A 82 -14.15 22.64 28.21
CA GLU A 82 -15.22 23.62 28.03
C GLU A 82 -16.43 23.00 27.34
N ALA A 83 -17.62 23.28 27.87
CA ALA A 83 -18.85 23.07 27.14
C ALA A 83 -19.05 24.17 26.09
N ALA A 84 -19.41 23.78 24.87
CA ALA A 84 -19.62 24.71 23.77
C ALA A 84 -20.96 24.45 23.07
N ALA A 85 -21.65 25.52 22.67
CA ALA A 85 -22.89 25.42 21.91
C ALA A 85 -22.64 24.78 20.53
N PRO A 86 -23.58 23.97 19.99
CA PRO A 86 -24.87 23.59 20.56
C PRO A 86 -24.85 22.45 21.59
N GLY A 87 -23.71 21.79 21.82
CA GLY A 87 -23.62 20.61 22.69
C GLY A 87 -22.32 19.82 22.51
N PHE A 88 -21.18 20.51 22.53
CA PHE A 88 -19.85 19.89 22.44
C PHE A 88 -19.13 20.00 23.78
N VAL A 89 -18.28 19.02 24.07
CA VAL A 89 -17.25 19.14 25.11
C VAL A 89 -15.91 19.26 24.40
N ASN A 90 -15.28 20.42 24.54
CA ASN A 90 -13.98 20.76 23.96
C ASN A 90 -12.89 20.53 25.00
N LEU A 91 -11.78 19.91 24.58
CA LEU A 91 -10.63 19.60 25.41
C LEU A 91 -9.38 20.26 24.81
N THR A 92 -8.68 21.05 25.61
CA THR A 92 -7.39 21.64 25.27
C THR A 92 -6.29 20.94 26.06
N LEU A 93 -5.23 20.53 25.38
CA LEU A 93 -4.09 19.87 25.99
C LEU A 93 -3.32 20.83 26.89
N SER A 94 -2.83 20.31 28.01
CA SER A 94 -1.99 21.04 28.93
C SER A 94 -0.67 21.43 28.27
N THR A 95 -0.28 22.70 28.37
CA THR A 95 1.02 23.20 27.89
C THR A 95 2.16 22.40 28.49
N ARG A 96 2.10 22.09 29.79
CA ARG A 96 3.14 21.33 30.48
C ARG A 96 3.26 19.91 29.94
N TRP A 97 2.12 19.28 29.66
CA TRP A 97 2.10 17.94 29.08
C TRP A 97 2.62 17.95 27.65
N LEU A 98 2.23 18.92 26.82
CA LEU A 98 2.77 19.10 25.47
C LEU A 98 4.29 19.22 25.49
N GLN A 99 4.82 20.10 26.36
CA GLN A 99 6.27 20.25 26.54
C GLN A 99 6.95 18.92 26.88
N SER A 100 6.35 18.12 27.78
CA SER A 100 6.89 16.80 28.14
C SER A 100 6.94 15.81 26.97
N GLN A 101 6.07 15.94 25.96
CA GLN A 101 6.05 15.05 24.80
C GLN A 101 7.32 15.12 23.95
N ILE A 102 8.09 16.23 24.02
CA ILE A 102 9.40 16.29 23.37
C ILE A 102 10.33 15.18 23.88
N ASN A 103 10.32 14.89 25.18
CA ASN A 103 11.12 13.81 25.73
C ASN A 103 10.59 12.43 25.29
N THR A 104 9.27 12.27 25.19
CA THR A 104 8.66 11.06 24.61
C THR A 104 9.15 10.82 23.18
N VAL A 105 9.07 11.84 22.32
CA VAL A 105 9.52 11.77 20.92
C VAL A 105 11.01 11.44 20.83
N ARG A 106 11.84 12.13 21.62
CA ARG A 106 13.30 11.88 21.63
C ARG A 106 13.66 10.48 22.10
N THR A 107 12.97 9.97 23.11
CA THR A 107 13.21 8.64 23.66
C THR A 107 12.79 7.56 22.66
N ALA A 108 11.67 7.75 21.97
CA ALA A 108 11.20 6.82 20.95
C ALA A 108 12.01 6.88 19.65
N GLY A 109 12.60 8.04 19.33
CA GLY A 109 13.47 8.22 18.16
C GLY A 109 12.76 7.88 16.86
N ALA A 110 13.37 6.99 16.06
CA ALA A 110 12.80 6.53 14.79
C ALA A 110 11.46 5.78 14.94
N ASN A 111 11.18 5.23 16.13
CA ASN A 111 9.98 4.45 16.39
C ASN A 111 8.83 5.30 16.95
N PHE A 112 8.96 6.63 17.00
CA PHE A 112 7.93 7.49 17.60
C PHE A 112 6.56 7.33 16.94
N GLY A 113 6.53 7.18 15.61
CA GLY A 113 5.28 6.98 14.86
C GLY A 113 4.74 5.56 14.91
N SER A 114 5.50 4.59 15.43
CA SER A 114 5.10 3.19 15.43
C SER A 114 4.00 2.92 16.46
N THR A 115 3.06 2.05 16.11
CA THR A 115 1.90 1.70 16.92
C THR A 115 1.77 0.18 17.04
N THR A 116 0.74 -0.28 17.74
CA THR A 116 0.55 -1.69 18.08
C THR A 116 -0.79 -2.24 17.60
N THR A 117 -1.46 -1.51 16.69
CA THR A 117 -2.83 -1.80 16.25
C THR A 117 -2.91 -3.11 15.48
N GLY A 118 -1.86 -3.45 14.72
CA GLY A 118 -1.78 -4.66 13.91
C GLY A 118 -1.13 -5.88 14.57
N ILE A 119 -0.76 -5.80 15.85
CA ILE A 119 -0.03 -6.91 16.50
C ILE A 119 -0.82 -8.21 16.40
N GLY A 120 -0.14 -9.25 15.94
CA GLY A 120 -0.72 -10.59 15.76
C GLY A 120 -1.51 -10.77 14.46
N GLN A 121 -1.48 -9.80 13.55
CA GLN A 121 -2.08 -9.93 12.22
C GLN A 121 -1.00 -10.09 11.14
N ARG A 122 -1.03 -11.23 10.44
CA ARG A 122 -0.16 -11.55 9.31
C ARG A 122 -0.80 -11.05 8.02
N THR A 123 -0.14 -10.10 7.36
CA THR A 123 -0.66 -9.44 6.17
C THR A 123 0.28 -9.61 4.99
N GLN A 124 -0.24 -10.09 3.87
CA GLN A 124 0.47 -10.10 2.60
C GLN A 124 0.08 -8.86 1.80
N VAL A 125 1.07 -8.17 1.24
CA VAL A 125 0.86 -7.04 0.32
C VAL A 125 1.50 -7.40 -1.01
N GLU A 126 0.67 -7.66 -2.01
CA GLU A 126 1.09 -7.98 -3.38
C GLU A 126 0.95 -6.76 -4.28
N PHE A 127 1.99 -6.46 -5.05
CA PHE A 127 1.99 -5.31 -5.96
C PHE A 127 2.99 -5.48 -7.11
N VAL A 128 2.79 -4.68 -8.17
CA VAL A 128 3.47 -4.78 -9.48
C VAL A 128 3.10 -6.04 -10.25
N SER A 129 3.54 -7.23 -9.81
CA SER A 129 3.17 -8.55 -10.36
C SER A 129 3.00 -8.62 -11.88
N VAL A 130 3.98 -8.07 -12.63
CA VAL A 130 3.91 -8.06 -14.11
C VAL A 130 4.58 -9.29 -14.69
N ASN A 131 4.21 -9.65 -15.91
CA ASN A 131 4.92 -10.71 -16.64
C ASN A 131 6.38 -10.29 -16.85
N PRO A 132 7.38 -11.16 -16.58
CA PRO A 132 8.79 -10.87 -16.72
C PRO A 132 9.21 -10.94 -18.20
N THR A 133 8.61 -10.10 -19.03
CA THR A 133 8.79 -10.13 -20.49
C THR A 133 9.50 -8.89 -21.03
N GLY A 134 9.93 -7.98 -20.15
CA GLY A 134 10.59 -6.73 -20.53
C GLY A 134 10.69 -5.75 -19.36
N PRO A 135 11.23 -4.55 -19.61
CA PRO A 135 11.45 -3.53 -18.58
C PRO A 135 10.15 -2.99 -18.01
N LEU A 136 10.20 -2.53 -16.75
CA LEU A 136 9.07 -1.84 -16.12
C LEU A 136 8.84 -0.48 -16.78
N HIS A 137 7.59 -0.21 -17.18
CA HIS A 137 7.18 1.11 -17.65
C HIS A 137 6.54 1.95 -16.54
N VAL A 138 6.46 3.27 -16.76
CA VAL A 138 5.92 4.25 -15.79
C VAL A 138 4.51 3.93 -15.26
N GLY A 139 3.69 3.20 -16.04
CA GLY A 139 2.39 2.69 -15.57
C GLY A 139 2.47 1.75 -14.35
N HIS A 140 3.61 1.10 -14.12
CA HIS A 140 3.82 0.21 -12.97
C HIS A 140 4.36 0.97 -11.74
N ALA A 141 4.98 2.13 -11.92
CA ALA A 141 5.65 2.86 -10.85
C ALA A 141 4.69 3.26 -9.73
N ARG A 142 3.48 3.74 -10.08
CA ARG A 142 2.49 4.15 -9.08
C ARG A 142 2.05 2.98 -8.18
N GLY A 143 1.73 1.83 -8.78
CA GLY A 143 1.41 0.62 -8.04
C GLY A 143 2.54 0.16 -7.12
N ALA A 144 3.79 0.24 -7.60
CA ALA A 144 4.99 -0.07 -6.82
C ALA A 144 5.16 0.83 -5.58
N VAL A 145 4.97 2.13 -5.76
CA VAL A 145 5.10 3.11 -4.67
C VAL A 145 3.96 2.96 -3.66
N ILE A 146 2.72 2.78 -4.12
CA ILE A 146 1.56 2.58 -3.22
C ILE A 146 1.74 1.31 -2.40
N GLY A 147 2.04 0.18 -3.04
CA GLY A 147 2.20 -1.11 -2.36
C GLY A 147 3.34 -1.09 -1.34
N SER A 148 4.52 -0.60 -1.74
CA SER A 148 5.67 -0.50 -0.82
C SER A 148 5.41 0.44 0.36
N SER A 149 4.78 1.59 0.13
CA SER A 149 4.50 2.56 1.20
C SER A 149 3.40 2.08 2.13
N LEU A 150 2.40 1.38 1.60
CA LEU A 150 1.37 0.73 2.41
C LEU A 150 1.97 -0.36 3.29
N ALA A 151 2.86 -1.20 2.74
CA ALA A 151 3.57 -2.21 3.52
C ALA A 151 4.36 -1.57 4.68
N ASN A 152 5.08 -0.48 4.42
CA ASN A 152 5.83 0.23 5.48
C ASN A 152 4.90 0.83 6.56
N VAL A 153 3.73 1.34 6.18
CA VAL A 153 2.73 1.87 7.13
C VAL A 153 2.14 0.75 7.99
N LEU A 154 1.84 -0.40 7.39
CA LEU A 154 1.34 -1.56 8.11
C LEU A 154 2.39 -2.09 9.09
N GLU A 155 3.66 -2.19 8.69
CA GLU A 155 4.73 -2.56 9.63
C GLU A 155 4.88 -1.55 10.76
N ALA A 156 4.83 -0.25 10.46
CA ALA A 156 4.86 0.79 11.48
C ALA A 156 3.65 0.69 12.43
N ALA A 157 2.51 0.19 11.96
CA ALA A 157 1.33 -0.08 12.79
C ALA A 157 1.38 -1.43 13.55
N GLY A 158 2.46 -2.19 13.42
CA GLY A 158 2.71 -3.42 14.15
C GLY A 158 2.22 -4.71 13.48
N TYR A 159 1.80 -4.65 12.20
CA TYR A 159 1.43 -5.83 11.42
C TYR A 159 2.66 -6.66 11.04
N GLU A 160 2.51 -7.98 10.92
CA GLU A 160 3.52 -8.86 10.32
C GLU A 160 3.33 -8.87 8.80
N VAL A 161 4.11 -8.06 8.09
CA VAL A 161 3.92 -7.83 6.66
C VAL A 161 4.86 -8.69 5.80
N GLN A 162 4.33 -9.29 4.74
CA GLN A 162 5.12 -9.89 3.67
C GLN A 162 4.82 -9.17 2.35
N ARG A 163 5.84 -8.55 1.75
CA ARG A 163 5.79 -7.95 0.41
C ARG A 163 6.02 -9.03 -0.63
N GLU A 164 5.07 -9.22 -1.53
CA GLU A 164 5.13 -10.27 -2.54
C GLU A 164 5.06 -9.70 -3.95
N TYR A 165 5.96 -10.19 -4.81
CA TYR A 165 5.87 -10.04 -6.26
C TYR A 165 5.39 -11.37 -6.84
N TYR A 166 4.23 -11.37 -7.50
CA TYR A 166 3.77 -12.56 -8.23
C TYR A 166 4.38 -12.58 -9.63
N VAL A 167 5.29 -13.52 -9.86
CA VAL A 167 5.97 -13.75 -11.13
C VAL A 167 5.11 -14.65 -12.01
N ASN A 168 4.50 -14.05 -13.03
CA ASN A 168 3.78 -14.79 -14.07
C ASN A 168 4.76 -15.38 -15.10
N ASP A 169 5.49 -16.42 -14.68
CA ASP A 169 6.48 -17.13 -15.48
C ASP A 169 5.89 -18.30 -16.30
N ALA A 170 4.58 -18.31 -16.50
CA ALA A 170 3.87 -19.35 -17.23
C ALA A 170 2.92 -18.79 -18.31
N GLY A 171 2.36 -19.68 -19.13
CA GLY A 171 1.31 -19.33 -20.08
C GLY A 171 1.78 -18.69 -21.39
N ASN A 172 0.83 -18.11 -22.12
CA ASN A 172 1.05 -17.72 -23.52
C ASN A 172 1.99 -16.52 -23.68
N GLN A 173 2.01 -15.59 -22.73
CA GLN A 173 2.91 -14.43 -22.78
C GLN A 173 4.37 -14.89 -22.70
N MET A 174 4.71 -15.75 -21.74
CA MET A 174 6.05 -16.33 -21.63
C MET A 174 6.44 -17.17 -22.86
N ARG A 175 5.51 -17.92 -23.44
CA ARG A 175 5.76 -18.63 -24.71
C ARG A 175 6.18 -17.66 -25.82
N VAL A 176 5.44 -16.57 -26.02
CA VAL A 176 5.75 -15.55 -27.03
C VAL A 176 7.08 -14.87 -26.73
N PHE A 177 7.41 -14.63 -25.46
CA PHE A 177 8.69 -14.08 -25.02
C PHE A 177 9.85 -14.99 -25.42
N TYR A 178 9.81 -16.27 -25.04
CA TYR A 178 10.87 -17.23 -25.38
C TYR A 178 10.97 -17.48 -26.88
N ASP A 179 9.85 -17.54 -27.60
CA ASP A 179 9.83 -17.65 -29.07
C ASP A 179 10.51 -16.44 -29.73
N THR A 180 10.25 -15.23 -29.21
CA THR A 180 10.87 -13.99 -29.71
C THR A 180 12.37 -13.96 -29.40
N LEU A 181 12.73 -14.28 -28.14
CA LEU A 181 14.11 -14.31 -27.68
C LEU A 181 14.95 -15.32 -28.47
N TYR A 182 14.42 -16.51 -28.75
CA TYR A 182 15.08 -17.50 -29.60
C TYR A 182 15.41 -16.92 -30.99
N SER A 183 14.44 -16.29 -31.66
CA SER A 183 14.69 -15.65 -32.95
C SER A 183 15.77 -14.56 -32.85
N ARG A 184 15.77 -13.75 -31.77
CA ARG A 184 16.80 -12.73 -31.53
C ARG A 184 18.19 -13.32 -31.26
N TYR A 185 18.27 -14.40 -30.50
CA TYR A 185 19.52 -15.11 -30.22
C TYR A 185 20.11 -15.72 -31.50
N MET A 186 19.27 -16.33 -32.34
CA MET A 186 19.71 -16.83 -33.65
C MET A 186 20.20 -15.69 -34.57
N GLN A 187 19.50 -14.54 -34.57
CA GLN A 187 19.92 -13.34 -35.30
C GLN A 187 21.27 -12.81 -34.79
N ALA A 188 21.47 -12.74 -33.47
CA ALA A 188 22.73 -12.32 -32.85
C ALA A 188 23.89 -13.27 -33.23
N ALA A 189 23.61 -14.57 -33.37
CA ALA A 189 24.55 -15.57 -33.86
C ALA A 189 24.78 -15.53 -35.39
N GLY A 190 24.16 -14.59 -36.11
CA GLY A 190 24.34 -14.40 -37.56
C GLY A 190 23.41 -15.22 -38.45
N HIS A 191 22.35 -15.82 -37.90
CA HIS A 191 21.34 -16.56 -38.66
C HIS A 191 20.14 -15.68 -39.00
N ASP A 192 19.69 -15.75 -40.25
CA ASP A 192 18.49 -15.04 -40.71
C ASP A 192 17.21 -15.83 -40.33
N VAL A 193 16.78 -15.65 -39.07
CA VAL A 193 15.56 -16.25 -38.53
C VAL A 193 14.50 -15.15 -38.35
N PRO A 194 13.28 -15.29 -38.92
CA PRO A 194 12.24 -14.29 -38.73
C PRO A 194 11.72 -14.27 -37.29
N LEU A 195 11.18 -13.13 -36.87
CA LEU A 195 10.43 -13.03 -35.62
C LEU A 195 9.12 -13.81 -35.72
N PRO A 196 8.63 -14.38 -34.59
CA PRO A 196 7.31 -15.01 -34.56
C PRO A 196 6.18 -13.98 -34.76
N ASP A 197 4.97 -14.46 -35.02
CA ASP A 197 3.75 -13.64 -35.01
C ASP A 197 2.72 -14.28 -34.04
N PRO A 198 2.40 -13.64 -32.90
CA PRO A 198 2.93 -12.35 -32.44
C PRO A 198 4.37 -12.44 -31.91
N ALA A 199 5.06 -11.29 -31.83
CA ALA A 199 6.36 -11.12 -31.18
C ALA A 199 6.36 -9.93 -30.22
N TYR A 200 7.23 -9.98 -29.22
CA TYR A 200 7.48 -8.82 -28.37
C TYR A 200 8.26 -7.73 -29.13
N PRO A 201 7.78 -6.48 -29.13
CA PRO A 201 8.50 -5.37 -29.73
C PRO A 201 9.59 -4.87 -28.77
N GLY A 202 10.70 -4.38 -29.31
CA GLY A 202 11.74 -3.70 -28.52
C GLY A 202 13.18 -4.10 -28.86
N GLU A 203 14.11 -3.22 -28.51
CA GLU A 203 15.55 -3.45 -28.63
C GLU A 203 16.10 -4.25 -27.45
N TYR A 204 15.46 -4.20 -26.27
CA TYR A 204 15.88 -4.93 -25.06
C TYR A 204 16.02 -6.45 -25.27
N LEU A 205 15.17 -7.09 -26.10
CA LEU A 205 15.34 -8.53 -26.41
C LEU A 205 16.53 -8.81 -27.33
N GLN A 206 16.96 -7.84 -28.13
CA GLN A 206 18.17 -7.96 -28.95
C GLN A 206 19.41 -7.86 -28.05
N GLU A 207 19.39 -6.95 -27.09
CA GLU A 207 20.44 -6.79 -26.07
C GLU A 207 20.54 -8.06 -25.21
N LEU A 208 19.42 -8.50 -24.61
CA LEU A 208 19.36 -9.75 -23.84
C LEU A 208 19.85 -10.96 -24.64
N ALA A 209 19.44 -11.09 -25.91
CA ALA A 209 19.90 -12.16 -26.77
C ALA A 209 21.42 -12.12 -27.04
N THR A 210 21.96 -10.91 -27.23
CA THR A 210 23.40 -10.70 -27.44
C THR A 210 24.18 -11.06 -26.18
N ASP A 211 23.71 -10.66 -25.01
CA ASP A 211 24.34 -10.98 -23.73
C ASP A 211 24.30 -12.47 -23.43
N LEU A 212 23.18 -13.15 -23.70
CA LEU A 212 23.08 -14.60 -23.58
C LEU A 212 24.05 -15.33 -24.52
N LEU A 213 24.21 -14.85 -25.76
CA LEU A 213 25.17 -15.43 -26.70
C LEU A 213 26.61 -15.25 -26.22
N ASN A 214 26.95 -14.07 -25.69
CA ASN A 214 28.27 -13.78 -25.15
C ASN A 214 28.61 -14.68 -23.95
N ASP A 215 27.64 -14.91 -23.06
CA ASP A 215 27.87 -15.61 -21.79
C ASP A 215 27.69 -17.13 -21.88
N LEU A 216 26.67 -17.60 -22.62
CA LEU A 216 26.35 -19.03 -22.75
C LEU A 216 27.01 -19.67 -23.98
N GLY A 217 27.57 -18.87 -24.89
CA GLY A 217 28.10 -19.33 -26.18
C GLY A 217 26.99 -19.69 -27.17
N ASP A 218 27.36 -20.31 -28.29
CA ASP A 218 26.48 -20.60 -29.44
C ASP A 218 25.90 -22.03 -29.43
N ALA A 219 26.06 -22.79 -28.35
CA ALA A 219 25.66 -24.20 -28.30
C ALA A 219 24.18 -24.42 -28.66
N ALA A 220 23.29 -23.51 -28.23
CA ALA A 220 21.86 -23.56 -28.49
C ALA A 220 21.51 -23.36 -29.99
N VAL A 221 22.39 -22.73 -30.78
CA VAL A 221 22.20 -22.52 -32.23
C VAL A 221 22.07 -23.84 -32.99
N SER A 222 22.78 -24.87 -32.53
CA SER A 222 22.81 -26.20 -33.17
C SER A 222 21.64 -27.10 -32.80
N LYS A 223 20.84 -26.71 -31.80
CA LYS A 223 19.71 -27.49 -31.28
C LYS A 223 18.43 -27.22 -32.07
N ASN A 224 17.46 -28.11 -31.96
CA ASN A 224 16.10 -27.77 -32.41
C ASN A 224 15.52 -26.65 -31.52
N LYS A 225 14.54 -25.92 -32.04
CA LYS A 225 13.98 -24.74 -31.36
C LYS A 225 13.52 -25.02 -29.92
N THR A 226 12.88 -26.15 -29.67
CA THR A 226 12.36 -26.49 -28.34
C THR A 226 13.49 -26.68 -27.34
N ASP A 227 14.53 -27.44 -27.70
CA ASP A 227 15.68 -27.68 -26.83
C ASP A 227 16.52 -26.41 -26.65
N ALA A 228 16.65 -25.59 -27.70
CA ALA A 228 17.32 -24.29 -27.62
C ALA A 228 16.61 -23.34 -26.65
N ILE A 229 15.27 -23.26 -26.72
CA ILE A 229 14.48 -22.46 -25.77
C ILE A 229 14.65 -23.01 -24.35
N ALA A 230 14.62 -24.33 -24.16
CA ALA A 230 14.80 -24.94 -22.84
C ALA A 230 16.15 -24.59 -22.20
N ASP A 231 17.22 -24.47 -22.99
CA ASP A 231 18.52 -24.02 -22.51
C ASP A 231 18.54 -22.53 -22.13
N LEU A 232 17.91 -21.68 -22.95
CA LEU A 232 17.95 -20.23 -22.79
C LEU A 232 16.97 -19.69 -21.74
N ALA A 233 15.85 -20.39 -21.52
CA ALA A 233 14.73 -19.92 -20.71
C ALA A 233 15.11 -19.63 -19.24
N PRO A 234 15.86 -20.48 -18.52
CA PRO A 234 16.19 -20.23 -17.12
C PRO A 234 17.05 -18.97 -16.92
N GLU A 235 18.12 -18.81 -17.71
CA GLU A 235 19.03 -17.67 -17.57
C GLU A 235 18.39 -16.37 -18.07
N SER A 236 17.60 -16.42 -19.16
CA SER A 236 16.88 -15.24 -19.65
C SER A 236 15.82 -14.74 -18.66
N LEU A 237 15.02 -15.64 -18.07
CA LEU A 237 14.05 -15.30 -17.04
C LEU A 237 14.73 -14.69 -15.82
N LYS A 238 15.84 -15.30 -15.37
CA LYS A 238 16.62 -14.79 -14.24
C LYS A 238 17.11 -13.37 -14.49
N ARG A 239 17.73 -13.10 -15.64
CA ARG A 239 18.23 -11.75 -16.00
C ARG A 239 17.10 -10.72 -16.03
N THR A 240 15.99 -11.05 -16.69
CA THR A 240 14.83 -10.15 -16.75
C THR A 240 14.26 -9.85 -15.36
N LEU A 241 14.20 -10.84 -14.46
CA LEU A 241 13.77 -10.63 -13.08
C LEU A 241 14.78 -9.82 -12.26
N ASP A 242 16.07 -10.04 -12.44
CA ASP A 242 17.13 -9.28 -11.77
C ASP A 242 17.11 -7.81 -12.22
N ASP A 243 16.86 -7.52 -13.51
CA ASP A 243 16.68 -6.16 -14.03
C ASP A 243 15.44 -5.49 -13.42
N ILE A 244 14.30 -6.19 -13.40
CA ILE A 244 13.07 -5.71 -12.75
C ILE A 244 13.33 -5.41 -11.27
N ARG A 245 14.04 -6.30 -10.58
CA ARG A 245 14.40 -6.12 -9.16
C ARG A 245 15.28 -4.88 -8.97
N SER A 246 16.31 -4.70 -9.78
CA SER A 246 17.21 -3.54 -9.71
C SER A 246 16.43 -2.23 -9.85
N VAL A 247 15.56 -2.13 -10.86
CA VAL A 247 14.74 -0.92 -11.08
C VAL A 247 13.77 -0.65 -9.91
N LEU A 248 13.24 -1.70 -9.29
CA LEU A 248 12.41 -1.57 -8.09
C LEU A 248 13.23 -1.13 -6.88
N GLU A 249 14.45 -1.65 -6.70
CA GLU A 249 15.38 -1.22 -5.65
C GLU A 249 15.77 0.26 -5.83
N ASP A 250 16.00 0.73 -7.05
CA ASP A 250 16.22 2.15 -7.35
C ASP A 250 15.02 3.03 -6.99
N LEU A 251 13.80 2.46 -7.04
CA LEU A 251 12.57 3.11 -6.57
C LEU A 251 12.37 2.98 -5.05
N ASN A 252 13.34 2.45 -4.29
CA ASN A 252 13.22 2.07 -2.89
C ASN A 252 12.07 1.09 -2.62
N VAL A 253 11.97 0.05 -3.45
CA VAL A 253 11.00 -1.02 -3.34
C VAL A 253 11.74 -2.35 -3.19
N SER A 254 11.43 -3.09 -2.13
CA SER A 254 11.96 -4.43 -1.85
C SER A 254 10.83 -5.42 -1.63
N TYR A 255 11.13 -6.70 -1.86
CA TYR A 255 10.19 -7.81 -1.68
C TYR A 255 10.78 -8.88 -0.78
N ASP A 256 9.92 -9.47 0.04
CA ASP A 256 10.27 -10.61 0.89
C ASP A 256 10.14 -11.92 0.09
N GLN A 257 9.21 -11.96 -0.87
CA GLN A 257 8.92 -13.13 -1.68
C GLN A 257 8.71 -12.78 -3.16
N TRP A 258 9.34 -13.57 -4.03
CA TRP A 258 9.05 -13.63 -5.47
C TRP A 258 8.35 -14.97 -5.74
N PHE A 259 7.03 -14.93 -5.88
CA PHE A 259 6.21 -16.13 -6.03
C PHE A 259 6.06 -16.49 -7.50
N HIS A 260 6.53 -17.68 -7.90
CA HIS A 260 6.46 -18.13 -9.29
C HIS A 260 5.16 -18.88 -9.58
N GLU A 261 4.40 -18.45 -10.59
CA GLU A 261 3.18 -19.14 -11.05
C GLU A 261 3.44 -20.61 -11.40
N SER A 262 4.57 -20.89 -12.05
CA SER A 262 5.01 -22.24 -12.41
C SER A 262 5.15 -23.19 -11.22
N SER A 263 5.36 -22.66 -10.01
CA SER A 263 5.44 -23.44 -8.77
C SER A 263 4.09 -24.06 -8.38
N LEU A 264 2.96 -23.43 -8.73
CA LEU A 264 1.61 -23.96 -8.43
C LEU A 264 1.33 -25.26 -9.19
N ILE A 265 1.82 -25.35 -10.41
CA ILE A 265 1.66 -26.53 -11.27
C ILE A 265 2.68 -27.60 -10.87
N SER A 266 3.96 -27.24 -10.80
CA SER A 266 5.04 -28.21 -10.54
C SER A 266 4.97 -28.85 -9.15
N SER A 267 4.39 -28.17 -8.16
CA SER A 267 4.14 -28.73 -6.82
C SER A 267 2.91 -29.63 -6.72
N GLY A 268 2.04 -29.66 -7.74
CA GLY A 268 0.74 -30.34 -7.70
C GLY A 268 -0.33 -29.58 -6.92
N ARG A 269 -0.03 -28.39 -6.41
CA ARG A 269 -0.96 -27.55 -5.63
C ARG A 269 -2.21 -27.18 -6.43
N PHE A 270 -2.05 -26.88 -7.71
CA PHE A 270 -3.17 -26.56 -8.58
C PHE A 270 -4.19 -27.69 -8.65
N ASP A 271 -3.73 -28.91 -8.88
CA ASP A 271 -4.60 -30.09 -8.96
C ASP A 271 -5.24 -30.41 -7.61
N GLU A 272 -4.48 -30.27 -6.51
CA GLU A 272 -4.99 -30.43 -5.14
C GLU A 272 -6.21 -29.52 -4.88
N VAL A 273 -6.08 -28.23 -5.17
CA VAL A 273 -7.13 -27.24 -4.92
C VAL A 273 -8.34 -27.46 -5.80
N LEU A 274 -8.15 -27.83 -7.06
CA LEU A 274 -9.27 -28.15 -7.95
C LEU A 274 -10.06 -29.37 -7.48
N ASN A 275 -9.38 -30.42 -7.01
CA ASN A 275 -10.06 -31.60 -6.48
C ASN A 275 -10.91 -31.26 -5.24
N VAL A 276 -10.42 -30.39 -4.34
CA VAL A 276 -11.20 -29.92 -3.17
C VAL A 276 -12.47 -29.19 -3.60
N LEU A 277 -12.38 -28.36 -4.65
CA LEU A 277 -13.55 -27.64 -5.18
C LEU A 277 -14.49 -28.55 -5.96
N GLU A 278 -13.99 -29.59 -6.61
CA GLU A 278 -14.81 -30.63 -7.26
C GLU A 278 -15.61 -31.43 -6.24
N ASP A 279 -14.96 -31.86 -5.14
CA ASP A 279 -15.63 -32.56 -4.03
C ASP A 279 -16.74 -31.73 -3.38
N SER A 280 -16.67 -30.40 -3.52
CA SER A 280 -17.67 -29.45 -3.01
C SER A 280 -18.69 -29.00 -4.08
N ASP A 281 -18.69 -29.65 -5.26
CA ASP A 281 -19.49 -29.28 -6.43
C ASP A 281 -19.31 -27.81 -6.90
N LEU A 282 -18.19 -27.18 -6.54
CA LEU A 282 -17.85 -25.79 -6.90
C LEU A 282 -16.98 -25.70 -8.15
N VAL A 283 -16.38 -26.81 -8.58
CA VAL A 283 -15.81 -26.98 -9.91
C VAL A 283 -16.53 -28.16 -10.59
N VAL A 284 -16.94 -27.97 -11.85
CA VAL A 284 -17.70 -28.96 -12.60
C VAL A 284 -17.14 -29.14 -14.01
N ASP A 285 -17.17 -30.37 -14.51
CA ASP A 285 -16.87 -30.69 -15.90
C ASP A 285 -18.07 -30.36 -16.80
N ARG A 286 -17.85 -29.49 -17.80
CA ARG A 286 -18.84 -29.14 -18.82
C ARG A 286 -18.16 -28.90 -20.16
N ASP A 287 -18.63 -29.58 -21.20
CA ASP A 287 -18.13 -29.50 -22.57
C ASP A 287 -16.62 -29.79 -22.70
N GLY A 288 -16.11 -30.70 -21.87
CA GLY A 288 -14.70 -31.09 -21.85
C GLY A 288 -13.76 -30.04 -21.23
N ALA A 289 -14.31 -29.00 -20.59
CA ALA A 289 -13.60 -28.00 -19.80
C ALA A 289 -14.03 -28.07 -18.34
N LYS A 290 -13.17 -27.60 -17.43
CA LYS A 290 -13.54 -27.42 -16.01
C LYS A 290 -14.00 -26.00 -15.74
N TRP A 291 -15.12 -25.87 -15.04
CA TRP A 291 -15.78 -24.59 -14.76
C TRP A 291 -15.97 -24.41 -13.27
N PHE A 292 -15.56 -23.25 -12.75
CA PHE A 292 -15.95 -22.80 -11.42
C PHE A 292 -17.41 -22.37 -11.45
N ALA A 293 -18.24 -23.04 -10.64
CA ALA A 293 -19.68 -22.87 -10.54
C ALA A 293 -20.06 -21.58 -9.78
N ALA A 294 -19.57 -20.44 -10.26
CA ALA A 294 -19.68 -19.15 -9.60
C ALA A 294 -21.14 -18.65 -9.49
N THR A 295 -22.03 -19.17 -10.32
CA THR A 295 -23.49 -18.94 -10.21
C THR A 295 -24.06 -19.44 -8.89
N LYS A 296 -23.53 -20.52 -8.31
CA LYS A 296 -23.89 -20.99 -6.97
C LYS A 296 -23.51 -20.00 -5.86
N LEU A 297 -22.57 -19.10 -6.15
CA LEU A 297 -22.03 -18.09 -5.24
C LEU A 297 -22.58 -16.69 -5.56
N GLY A 298 -23.59 -16.58 -6.44
CA GLY A 298 -24.29 -15.34 -6.75
C GLY A 298 -23.72 -14.52 -7.91
N LEU A 299 -22.77 -15.05 -8.69
CA LEU A 299 -22.34 -14.41 -9.95
C LEU A 299 -23.28 -14.74 -11.12
N GLU A 300 -23.23 -13.93 -12.18
CA GLU A 300 -24.10 -14.09 -13.35
C GLU A 300 -23.77 -15.32 -14.20
N GLU A 301 -22.48 -15.71 -14.24
CA GLU A 301 -21.99 -16.79 -15.08
C GLU A 301 -20.93 -17.64 -14.37
N ASP A 302 -20.85 -18.91 -14.75
CA ASP A 302 -19.75 -19.80 -14.35
C ASP A 302 -18.49 -19.44 -15.13
N ILE A 303 -17.32 -19.73 -14.56
CA ILE A 303 -16.04 -19.25 -15.10
C ILE A 303 -15.16 -20.44 -15.46
N VAL A 304 -14.60 -20.47 -16.67
CA VAL A 304 -13.67 -21.53 -17.08
C VAL A 304 -12.38 -21.46 -16.27
N VAL A 305 -11.98 -22.56 -15.64
CA VAL A 305 -10.73 -22.70 -14.88
C VAL A 305 -9.69 -23.58 -15.58
N ILE A 306 -10.14 -24.57 -16.36
CA ILE A 306 -9.32 -25.34 -17.29
C ILE A 306 -10.01 -25.33 -18.65
N ARG A 307 -9.28 -24.94 -19.70
CA ARG A 307 -9.82 -24.94 -21.08
C ARG A 307 -9.96 -26.36 -21.61
N SER A 308 -10.88 -26.56 -22.54
CA SER A 308 -11.11 -27.86 -23.16
C SER A 308 -9.89 -28.40 -23.92
N GLY A 309 -9.74 -29.73 -23.95
CA GLY A 309 -8.65 -30.40 -24.66
C GLY A 309 -7.30 -30.19 -23.95
N GLU A 310 -6.27 -29.79 -24.71
CA GLU A 310 -4.91 -29.52 -24.18
C GLU A 310 -4.72 -28.06 -23.70
N GLY A 311 -5.81 -27.30 -23.53
CA GLY A 311 -5.76 -25.83 -23.37
C GLY A 311 -5.30 -25.29 -22.00
N GLY A 312 -4.92 -26.17 -21.07
CA GLY A 312 -4.33 -25.84 -19.77
C GLY A 312 -5.18 -24.94 -18.86
N PRO A 313 -4.62 -24.52 -17.71
CA PRO A 313 -5.26 -23.58 -16.78
C PRO A 313 -5.56 -22.22 -17.40
N THR A 314 -6.66 -21.59 -16.99
CA THR A 314 -6.91 -20.16 -17.22
C THR A 314 -6.24 -19.31 -16.13
N TYR A 315 -6.10 -18.00 -16.35
CA TYR A 315 -5.61 -17.07 -15.30
C TYR A 315 -6.45 -17.16 -14.02
N PHE A 316 -7.78 -17.26 -14.17
CA PHE A 316 -8.64 -17.44 -13.01
C PHE A 316 -8.41 -18.79 -12.34
N GLY A 317 -8.13 -19.85 -13.10
CA GLY A 317 -7.74 -21.14 -12.52
C GLY A 317 -6.49 -21.04 -11.64
N THR A 318 -5.44 -20.36 -12.11
CA THR A 318 -4.22 -20.18 -11.31
C THR A 318 -4.43 -19.25 -10.13
N ASP A 319 -5.28 -18.21 -10.26
CA ASP A 319 -5.71 -17.36 -9.14
C ASP A 319 -6.38 -18.17 -8.03
N ILE A 320 -7.21 -19.17 -8.36
CA ILE A 320 -7.85 -20.05 -7.37
C ILE A 320 -6.79 -20.77 -6.52
N ALA A 321 -5.85 -21.45 -7.19
CA ALA A 321 -4.80 -22.19 -6.51
C ALA A 321 -3.91 -21.27 -5.67
N TYR A 322 -3.59 -20.09 -6.21
CA TYR A 322 -2.74 -19.10 -5.55
C TYR A 322 -3.38 -18.49 -4.30
N HIS A 323 -4.65 -18.06 -4.37
CA HIS A 323 -5.32 -17.52 -3.19
C HIS A 323 -5.61 -18.60 -2.14
N HIS A 324 -5.88 -19.84 -2.56
CA HIS A 324 -5.94 -20.96 -1.63
C HIS A 324 -4.60 -21.16 -0.91
N GLU A 325 -3.48 -21.08 -1.62
CA GLU A 325 -2.14 -21.15 -1.04
C GLU A 325 -1.89 -20.01 -0.03
N LYS A 326 -2.20 -18.75 -0.38
CA LYS A 326 -2.07 -17.60 0.54
C LYS A 326 -2.81 -17.83 1.86
N PHE A 327 -4.07 -18.25 1.80
CA PHE A 327 -4.91 -18.32 2.99
C PHE A 327 -4.83 -19.64 3.74
N MET A 328 -4.65 -20.77 3.05
CA MET A 328 -4.71 -22.10 3.65
C MET A 328 -3.33 -22.71 3.92
N SER A 329 -2.31 -22.36 3.14
CA SER A 329 -0.94 -22.83 3.41
C SER A 329 -0.12 -21.81 4.18
N ARG A 330 -0.13 -20.55 3.74
CA ARG A 330 0.64 -19.49 4.40
C ARG A 330 -0.12 -18.80 5.54
N GLU A 331 -1.42 -19.06 5.66
CA GLU A 331 -2.26 -18.62 6.78
C GLU A 331 -2.21 -17.10 7.00
N PHE A 332 -2.22 -16.30 5.93
CA PHE A 332 -2.33 -14.85 6.06
C PHE A 332 -3.71 -14.47 6.58
N ASP A 333 -3.79 -13.66 7.64
CA ASP A 333 -5.04 -13.10 8.14
C ASP A 333 -5.67 -12.17 7.11
N ARG A 334 -4.83 -11.38 6.43
CA ARG A 334 -5.24 -10.42 5.41
C ARG A 334 -4.32 -10.48 4.19
N VAL A 335 -4.91 -10.33 3.01
CA VAL A 335 -4.22 -10.21 1.72
C VAL A 335 -4.63 -8.89 1.10
N ILE A 336 -3.67 -8.10 0.67
CA ILE A 336 -3.88 -6.81 0.02
C ILE A 336 -3.19 -6.85 -1.34
N ASN A 337 -3.98 -6.77 -2.41
CA ASN A 337 -3.46 -6.71 -3.77
C ASN A 337 -3.56 -5.29 -4.31
N VAL A 338 -2.47 -4.73 -4.85
CA VAL A 338 -2.47 -3.44 -5.56
C VAL A 338 -2.48 -3.69 -7.06
N TRP A 339 -3.61 -3.45 -7.70
CA TRP A 339 -3.85 -3.72 -9.12
C TRP A 339 -4.09 -2.45 -9.92
N GLY A 340 -3.86 -2.52 -11.23
CA GLY A 340 -4.31 -1.49 -12.16
C GLY A 340 -5.83 -1.42 -12.26
N ALA A 341 -6.37 -0.24 -12.57
CA ALA A 341 -7.80 0.01 -12.68
C ALA A 341 -8.52 -0.86 -13.75
N ASP A 342 -7.78 -1.40 -14.71
CA ASP A 342 -8.25 -2.32 -15.75
C ASP A 342 -8.73 -3.68 -15.19
N HIS A 343 -8.37 -4.03 -13.96
CA HIS A 343 -8.79 -5.27 -13.31
C HIS A 343 -10.11 -5.17 -12.52
N HIS A 344 -10.86 -4.07 -12.61
CA HIS A 344 -12.09 -3.87 -11.84
C HIS A 344 -13.12 -5.00 -11.99
N GLY A 345 -13.24 -5.59 -13.19
CA GLY A 345 -14.16 -6.71 -13.46
C GLY A 345 -13.81 -8.02 -12.74
N HIS A 346 -12.61 -8.14 -12.17
CA HIS A 346 -12.15 -9.35 -11.47
C HIS A 346 -12.54 -9.37 -9.99
N LEU A 347 -12.90 -8.22 -9.38
CA LEU A 347 -13.16 -8.11 -7.94
C LEU A 347 -14.29 -9.04 -7.47
N ALA A 348 -15.40 -9.10 -8.19
CA ALA A 348 -16.54 -9.95 -7.85
C ALA A 348 -16.14 -11.44 -7.85
N ARG A 349 -15.27 -11.83 -8.80
CA ARG A 349 -14.76 -13.20 -8.94
C ARG A 349 -13.86 -13.59 -7.76
N MET A 350 -13.02 -12.66 -7.30
CA MET A 350 -12.15 -12.87 -6.13
C MET A 350 -12.96 -12.98 -4.83
N LYS A 351 -14.02 -12.19 -4.66
CA LYS A 351 -14.91 -12.34 -3.49
C LYS A 351 -15.64 -13.69 -3.48
N ALA A 352 -16.15 -14.11 -4.64
CA ALA A 352 -16.77 -15.43 -4.78
C ALA A 352 -15.77 -16.56 -4.47
N LEU A 353 -14.51 -16.41 -4.90
CA LEU A 353 -13.44 -17.35 -4.58
C LEU A 353 -13.21 -17.49 -3.07
N LEU A 354 -13.15 -16.39 -2.32
CA LEU A 354 -12.98 -16.47 -0.85
C LEU A 354 -14.18 -17.17 -0.19
N HIS A 355 -15.41 -16.89 -0.63
CA HIS A 355 -16.59 -17.61 -0.16
C HIS A 355 -16.51 -19.12 -0.43
N ALA A 356 -16.00 -19.52 -1.61
CA ALA A 356 -15.81 -20.93 -1.94
C ALA A 356 -14.86 -21.65 -0.97
N PHE A 357 -13.89 -20.92 -0.42
CA PHE A 357 -12.98 -21.42 0.60
C PHE A 357 -13.53 -21.31 2.03
N GLY A 358 -14.77 -20.84 2.20
CA GLY A 358 -15.37 -20.61 3.53
C GLY A 358 -14.72 -19.44 4.28
N LEU A 359 -14.08 -18.52 3.57
CA LEU A 359 -13.41 -17.36 4.14
C LEU A 359 -14.31 -16.11 4.06
N ASP A 360 -14.12 -15.21 5.02
CA ASP A 360 -14.66 -13.85 4.95
C ASP A 360 -14.01 -13.10 3.77
N PRO A 361 -14.79 -12.62 2.77
CA PRO A 361 -14.26 -11.86 1.65
C PRO A 361 -13.47 -10.61 2.03
N ASP A 362 -13.76 -10.01 3.19
CA ASP A 362 -13.09 -8.79 3.62
C ASP A 362 -11.62 -9.03 4.04
N ARG A 363 -11.22 -10.31 4.18
CA ARG A 363 -9.80 -10.71 4.31
C ARG A 363 -8.98 -10.45 3.06
N LEU A 364 -9.61 -10.27 1.88
CA LEU A 364 -8.95 -9.84 0.65
C LEU A 364 -9.37 -8.41 0.31
N THR A 365 -8.40 -7.50 0.32
CA THR A 365 -8.60 -6.13 -0.16
C THR A 365 -7.87 -5.93 -1.49
N ILE A 366 -8.56 -5.36 -2.49
CA ILE A 366 -7.96 -5.01 -3.78
C ILE A 366 -7.96 -3.50 -3.91
N ILE A 367 -6.77 -2.90 -3.93
CA ILE A 367 -6.57 -1.47 -4.16
C ILE A 367 -6.37 -1.26 -5.65
N LEU A 368 -7.31 -0.54 -6.27
CA LEU A 368 -7.23 -0.18 -7.67
C LEU A 368 -6.52 1.16 -7.83
N ASN A 369 -5.37 1.15 -8.48
CA ASN A 369 -4.63 2.38 -8.78
C ASN A 369 -4.95 2.86 -10.21
N GLN A 370 -5.30 4.15 -10.33
CA GLN A 370 -5.62 4.77 -11.61
C GLN A 370 -4.37 5.12 -12.40
N ILE A 371 -4.53 5.15 -13.73
CA ILE A 371 -3.49 5.56 -14.68
C ILE A 371 -3.02 6.99 -14.38
N VAL A 372 -1.72 7.22 -14.54
CA VAL A 372 -1.08 8.53 -14.40
C VAL A 372 -0.90 9.16 -15.77
N ASN A 373 -1.34 10.41 -15.89
CA ASN A 373 -1.02 11.25 -17.04
C ASN A 373 0.24 12.04 -16.74
N PHE A 374 1.11 12.21 -17.71
CA PHE A 374 2.34 12.96 -17.54
C PHE A 374 2.32 14.25 -18.35
N SER A 375 2.86 15.30 -17.76
CA SER A 375 3.01 16.60 -18.40
C SER A 375 4.39 17.19 -18.11
N ASN A 376 4.77 18.17 -18.92
CA ASN A 376 5.96 18.97 -18.71
C ASN A 376 5.62 20.41 -19.08
N GLU A 377 5.76 21.34 -18.14
CA GLU A 377 5.42 22.76 -18.32
C GLU A 377 3.97 22.99 -18.79
N GLY A 378 3.04 22.15 -18.33
CA GLY A 378 1.61 22.21 -18.67
C GLY A 378 1.22 21.58 -20.01
N GLU A 379 2.18 21.01 -20.75
CA GLU A 379 1.91 20.25 -21.98
C GLU A 379 1.93 18.74 -21.71
N SER A 380 0.93 18.01 -22.22
CA SER A 380 0.87 16.56 -22.06
C SER A 380 2.02 15.88 -22.80
N VAL A 381 2.80 15.07 -22.07
CA VAL A 381 3.89 14.28 -22.62
C VAL A 381 3.33 12.94 -23.06
N LYS A 382 3.32 12.69 -24.36
CA LYS A 382 3.05 11.35 -24.89
C LYS A 382 4.30 10.50 -24.74
N PHE A 383 4.30 9.62 -23.75
CA PHE A 383 5.36 8.65 -23.52
C PHE A 383 5.31 7.50 -24.52
N SER A 384 5.66 7.80 -25.77
CA SER A 384 6.02 6.78 -26.76
C SER A 384 7.34 7.16 -27.42
N LYS A 385 8.39 6.34 -27.26
CA LYS A 385 9.56 6.42 -28.14
C LYS A 385 9.15 6.15 -29.59
N ARG A 386 9.99 6.55 -30.54
CA ARG A 386 9.92 6.03 -31.92
C ARG A 386 9.88 4.51 -31.83
N ASN A 387 8.90 3.87 -32.49
CA ASN A 387 8.59 2.42 -32.43
C ASN A 387 7.65 1.93 -31.29
N ASN A 388 6.76 2.77 -30.75
CA ASN A 388 5.70 2.37 -29.77
C ASN A 388 6.22 1.86 -28.41
N VAL A 389 7.46 2.17 -28.00
CA VAL A 389 7.98 1.76 -26.69
C VAL A 389 7.57 2.78 -25.61
N MET A 390 6.95 2.31 -24.53
CA MET A 390 6.59 3.12 -23.37
C MET A 390 7.83 3.55 -22.58
N VAL A 391 7.78 4.71 -21.92
CA VAL A 391 8.89 5.15 -21.05
C VAL A 391 9.00 4.28 -19.82
N THR A 392 10.24 3.96 -19.48
CA THR A 392 10.60 3.05 -18.39
C THR A 392 10.55 3.74 -17.03
N VAL A 393 10.46 2.95 -15.95
CA VAL A 393 10.59 3.46 -14.59
C VAL A 393 11.99 3.99 -14.33
N GLU A 394 13.01 3.32 -14.87
CA GLU A 394 14.42 3.75 -14.80
C GLU A 394 14.61 5.17 -15.37
N GLU A 395 14.15 5.41 -16.61
CA GLU A 395 14.20 6.73 -17.25
C GLU A 395 13.48 7.80 -16.42
N LEU A 396 12.36 7.46 -15.77
CA LEU A 396 11.66 8.39 -14.89
C LEU A 396 12.50 8.71 -13.64
N ILE A 397 13.13 7.71 -13.03
CA ILE A 397 14.00 7.90 -11.86
C ILE A 397 15.21 8.75 -12.22
N GLU A 398 15.87 8.49 -13.35
CA GLU A 398 17.00 9.29 -13.83
C GLU A 398 16.60 10.76 -14.05
N GLU A 399 15.39 10.98 -14.54
CA GLU A 399 14.90 12.29 -14.94
C GLU A 399 14.47 13.17 -13.75
N VAL A 400 13.79 12.60 -12.74
CA VAL A 400 13.24 13.40 -11.61
C VAL A 400 13.73 12.97 -10.23
N GLY A 401 14.36 11.80 -10.10
CA GLY A 401 14.82 11.23 -8.84
C GLY A 401 13.76 10.43 -8.07
N THR A 402 14.22 9.43 -7.33
CA THR A 402 13.37 8.49 -6.57
C THR A 402 12.41 9.17 -5.61
N ASP A 403 12.88 10.15 -4.83
CA ASP A 403 12.04 10.82 -3.82
C ASP A 403 10.90 11.62 -4.47
N ALA A 404 11.18 12.27 -5.61
CA ALA A 404 10.17 13.02 -6.36
C ALA A 404 9.11 12.08 -6.94
N CYS A 405 9.53 10.94 -7.51
CA CYS A 405 8.62 9.89 -7.96
C CYS A 405 7.71 9.42 -6.83
N ARG A 406 8.31 8.98 -5.71
CA ARG A 406 7.58 8.38 -4.59
C ARG A 406 6.58 9.36 -3.98
N PHE A 407 7.03 10.56 -3.64
CA PHE A 407 6.17 11.57 -3.03
C PHE A 407 5.00 11.94 -3.94
N THR A 408 5.26 12.17 -5.23
CA THR A 408 4.22 12.61 -6.17
C THR A 408 3.17 11.53 -6.35
N PHE A 409 3.55 10.26 -6.52
CA PHE A 409 2.61 9.14 -6.65
C PHE A 409 1.77 8.88 -5.38
N LEU A 410 2.28 9.25 -4.20
CA LEU A 410 1.56 9.14 -2.92
C LEU A 410 0.74 10.38 -2.58
N SER A 411 0.89 11.50 -3.29
CA SER A 411 0.20 12.75 -2.95
C SER A 411 -1.32 12.71 -3.12
N ARG A 412 -1.86 11.63 -3.70
CA ARG A 412 -3.29 11.43 -4.01
C ARG A 412 -3.71 10.00 -3.70
N SER A 413 -5.00 9.83 -3.39
CA SER A 413 -5.63 8.51 -3.26
C SER A 413 -5.40 7.65 -4.52
N PRO A 414 -5.16 6.33 -4.39
CA PRO A 414 -4.98 5.41 -5.52
C PRO A 414 -6.10 5.49 -6.57
N GLU A 415 -7.33 5.72 -6.12
CA GLU A 415 -8.54 5.76 -6.96
C GLU A 415 -8.69 7.08 -7.74
N SER A 416 -7.86 8.09 -7.44
CA SER A 416 -7.90 9.37 -8.13
C SER A 416 -7.01 9.38 -9.37
N HIS A 417 -7.53 9.94 -10.46
CA HIS A 417 -6.69 10.34 -11.59
C HIS A 417 -5.64 11.35 -11.12
N MET A 418 -4.44 11.23 -11.68
CA MET A 418 -3.29 12.05 -11.31
C MET A 418 -2.57 12.53 -12.55
N GLU A 419 -2.12 13.79 -12.49
CA GLU A 419 -1.17 14.36 -13.42
C GLU A 419 0.20 14.44 -12.72
N PHE A 420 1.23 13.95 -13.38
CA PHE A 420 2.62 14.04 -12.94
C PHE A 420 3.33 15.07 -13.81
N ASP A 421 3.60 16.24 -13.22
CA ASP A 421 4.37 17.31 -13.88
C ASP A 421 5.88 17.06 -13.68
N LEU A 422 6.52 16.58 -14.75
CA LEU A 422 7.96 16.30 -14.79
C LEU A 422 8.79 17.57 -14.61
N GLY A 423 8.30 18.71 -15.07
CA GLY A 423 8.98 19.99 -14.96
C GLY A 423 9.01 20.44 -13.50
N LEU A 424 7.85 20.45 -12.85
CA LEU A 424 7.72 20.81 -11.43
C LEU A 424 8.58 19.91 -10.53
N ALA A 425 8.57 18.60 -10.78
CA ALA A 425 9.30 17.61 -10.01
C ALA A 425 10.82 17.85 -9.95
N LYS A 426 11.39 18.52 -10.97
CA LYS A 426 12.82 18.88 -11.05
C LYS A 426 13.17 20.20 -10.38
N THR A 427 12.19 21.04 -10.09
CA THR A 427 12.47 22.39 -9.59
C THR A 427 12.95 22.37 -8.14
N GLN A 428 13.94 23.21 -7.82
CA GLN A 428 14.41 23.46 -6.46
C GLN A 428 13.68 24.68 -5.87
N SER A 429 12.35 24.62 -5.84
CA SER A 429 11.49 25.72 -5.41
C SER A 429 10.56 25.26 -4.29
N SER A 430 9.93 26.21 -3.60
CA SER A 430 8.89 25.91 -2.61
C SER A 430 7.60 25.37 -3.22
N GLU A 431 7.45 25.45 -4.54
CA GLU A 431 6.31 24.89 -5.27
C GLU A 431 6.48 23.38 -5.48
N ASN A 432 7.72 22.88 -5.49
CA ASN A 432 8.01 21.45 -5.46
C ASN A 432 7.88 20.94 -4.00
N PRO A 433 6.85 20.13 -3.68
CA PRO A 433 6.62 19.69 -2.32
C PRO A 433 7.73 18.77 -1.79
N VAL A 434 8.40 18.01 -2.67
CA VAL A 434 9.52 17.14 -2.30
C VAL A 434 10.70 17.97 -1.83
N TYR A 435 11.09 18.94 -2.65
CA TYR A 435 12.18 19.86 -2.31
C TYR A 435 11.86 20.64 -1.04
N TYR A 436 10.61 21.08 -0.87
CA TYR A 436 10.18 21.80 0.33
C TYR A 436 10.40 20.99 1.62
N VAL A 437 9.97 19.72 1.64
CA VAL A 437 10.15 18.82 2.80
C VAL A 437 11.61 18.51 3.05
N GLN A 438 12.36 18.13 2.00
CA GLN A 438 13.79 17.82 2.11
C GLN A 438 14.61 19.03 2.57
N TYR A 439 14.31 20.22 2.07
CA TYR A 439 14.97 21.46 2.48
C TYR A 439 14.66 21.80 3.94
N GLY A 440 13.43 21.57 4.40
CA GLY A 440 13.06 21.65 5.80
C GLY A 440 13.93 20.74 6.69
N HIS A 441 14.04 19.47 6.32
CA HIS A 441 14.90 18.49 7.00
C HIS A 441 16.38 18.92 6.99
N ALA A 442 16.92 19.31 5.83
CA ALA A 442 18.32 19.73 5.68
C ALA A 442 18.67 20.93 6.56
N ARG A 443 17.75 21.89 6.71
CA ARG A 443 17.91 23.05 7.61
C ARG A 443 17.96 22.62 9.07
N ILE A 444 17.07 21.73 9.50
CA ILE A 444 17.06 21.19 10.87
C ILE A 444 18.37 20.45 11.15
N ALA A 445 18.78 19.55 10.25
CA ALA A 445 20.04 18.82 10.37
C ALA A 445 21.26 19.75 10.42
N SER A 446 21.26 20.85 9.65
CA SER A 446 22.33 21.86 9.68
C SER A 446 22.41 22.59 11.02
N ILE A 447 21.25 22.95 11.60
CA ILE A 447 21.19 23.56 12.93
C ILE A 447 21.77 22.60 13.98
N LEU A 448 21.40 21.32 13.92
CA LEU A 448 21.90 20.30 14.85
C LEU A 448 23.42 20.09 14.73
N ARG A 449 23.96 20.00 13.49
CA ARG A 449 25.41 19.94 13.28
C ARG A 449 26.13 21.16 13.84
N THR A 450 25.58 22.35 13.60
CA THR A 450 26.17 23.60 14.13
C THR A 450 26.16 23.62 15.66
N ALA A 451 25.11 23.09 16.29
CA ALA A 451 25.04 22.95 17.74
C ALA A 451 26.12 21.99 18.27
N GLU A 452 26.30 20.84 17.63
CA GLU A 452 27.33 19.86 17.96
C GLU A 452 28.75 20.43 17.82
N GLU A 453 29.05 21.11 16.70
CA GLU A 453 30.34 21.79 16.47
C GLU A 453 30.66 22.85 17.53
N ARG A 454 29.62 23.45 18.13
CA ARG A 454 29.73 24.45 19.21
C ARG A 454 29.67 23.84 20.61
N GLY A 455 29.57 22.52 20.74
CA GLY A 455 29.44 21.83 22.01
C GLY A 455 28.13 22.12 22.76
N VAL A 456 27.06 22.48 22.03
CA VAL A 456 25.73 22.74 22.60
C VAL A 456 24.95 21.42 22.65
N SER A 457 24.64 20.97 23.86
CA SER A 457 23.80 19.78 24.09
C SER A 457 22.38 20.15 24.50
N PHE A 458 21.42 19.38 24.00
CA PHE A 458 19.99 19.50 24.33
C PHE A 458 19.53 18.45 25.37
N GLU A 459 20.45 17.68 25.97
CA GLU A 459 20.14 16.64 26.97
C GLU A 459 19.39 17.20 28.19
N ASN A 460 19.84 18.33 28.73
CA ASN A 460 19.28 18.97 29.92
C ASN A 460 18.46 20.22 29.59
N ALA A 461 17.87 20.29 28.39
CA ALA A 461 17.09 21.45 27.97
C ALA A 461 15.86 21.65 28.87
N ASP A 462 15.63 22.89 29.31
CA ASP A 462 14.42 23.28 30.04
C ASP A 462 13.25 23.44 29.06
N LEU A 463 12.43 22.40 28.95
CA LEU A 463 11.28 22.37 28.04
C LEU A 463 10.16 23.33 28.47
N SER A 464 10.18 23.85 29.71
CA SER A 464 9.19 24.82 30.17
C SER A 464 9.28 26.16 29.43
N LEU A 465 10.43 26.44 28.80
CA LEU A 465 10.66 27.63 27.98
C LEU A 465 9.92 27.63 26.64
N LEU A 466 9.43 26.46 26.20
CA LEU A 466 8.65 26.33 24.96
C LEU A 466 7.22 26.84 25.17
N THR A 467 7.05 28.16 25.19
CA THR A 467 5.76 28.82 25.49
C THR A 467 5.12 29.46 24.27
N HIS A 468 5.88 29.67 23.18
CA HIS A 468 5.37 30.39 22.03
C HIS A 468 4.34 29.53 21.26
N GLU A 469 3.27 30.15 20.76
CA GLU A 469 2.17 29.41 20.09
C GLU A 469 2.66 28.53 18.94
N ARG A 470 3.63 29.02 18.15
CA ARG A 470 4.28 28.24 17.07
C ARG A 470 5.04 27.01 17.57
N GLU A 471 5.69 27.09 18.73
CA GLU A 471 6.42 25.96 19.33
C GLU A 471 5.43 24.89 19.79
N LEU A 472 4.39 25.32 20.53
CA LEU A 472 3.33 24.43 20.97
C LEU A 472 2.53 23.85 19.80
N GLY A 473 2.31 24.62 18.74
CA GLY A 473 1.69 24.16 17.49
C GLY A 473 2.53 23.10 16.79
N LEU A 474 3.85 23.26 16.74
CA LEU A 474 4.75 22.24 16.20
C LEU A 474 4.72 20.96 17.04
N ILE A 475 4.72 21.06 18.37
CA ILE A 475 4.60 19.89 19.26
C ILE A 475 3.29 19.13 18.97
N ARG A 476 2.16 19.84 18.89
CA ARG A 476 0.86 19.24 18.54
C ARG A 476 0.91 18.51 17.21
N LYS A 477 1.60 19.06 16.21
CA LYS A 477 1.74 18.42 14.91
C LYS A 477 2.63 17.19 14.96
N ILE A 478 3.71 17.23 15.72
CA ILE A 478 4.60 16.07 15.90
C ILE A 478 3.83 14.90 16.52
N ILE A 479 3.09 15.14 17.61
CA ILE A 479 2.39 14.08 18.35
C ILE A 479 1.20 13.46 17.61
N GLU A 480 0.85 13.98 16.42
CA GLU A 480 -0.14 13.37 15.54
C GLU A 480 0.36 12.11 14.83
N LEU A 481 1.69 11.96 14.67
CA LEU A 481 2.26 10.93 13.80
C LEU A 481 1.74 9.50 14.08
N PRO A 482 1.66 9.01 15.34
CA PRO A 482 1.09 7.69 15.62
C PRO A 482 -0.34 7.51 15.11
N ALA A 483 -1.19 8.52 15.32
CA ALA A 483 -2.60 8.48 14.89
C ALA A 483 -2.74 8.59 13.36
N VAL A 484 -1.79 9.24 12.68
CA VAL A 484 -1.72 9.26 11.22
C VAL A 484 -1.33 7.89 10.69
N VAL A 485 -0.36 7.22 11.30
CA VAL A 485 0.06 5.85 10.95
C VAL A 485 -1.11 4.87 11.13
N ASP A 486 -1.77 4.88 12.29
CA ASP A 486 -2.93 4.03 12.54
C ASP A 486 -4.04 4.25 11.52
N ARG A 487 -4.39 5.51 11.25
CA ARG A 487 -5.41 5.84 10.25
C ARG A 487 -5.03 5.36 8.85
N ALA A 488 -3.78 5.57 8.44
CA ALA A 488 -3.31 5.15 7.12
C ALA A 488 -3.30 3.63 7.00
N ALA A 489 -2.94 2.90 8.07
CA ALA A 489 -2.96 1.44 8.13
C ALA A 489 -4.40 0.88 8.10
N GLU A 490 -5.31 1.41 8.91
CA GLU A 490 -6.70 0.96 8.98
C GLU A 490 -7.44 1.16 7.66
N ARG A 491 -7.24 2.32 7.03
CA ARG A 491 -7.94 2.71 5.80
C ARG A 491 -7.22 2.25 4.53
N LEU A 492 -5.99 1.74 4.66
CA LEU A 492 -5.07 1.44 3.56
C LEU A 492 -4.80 2.67 2.66
N GLU A 493 -4.65 3.84 3.30
CA GLU A 493 -4.53 5.13 2.66
C GLU A 493 -3.16 5.78 2.97
N PRO A 494 -2.06 5.30 2.35
CA PRO A 494 -0.71 5.83 2.64
C PRO A 494 -0.51 7.30 2.24
N HIS A 495 -1.43 7.87 1.45
CA HIS A 495 -1.44 9.28 1.05
C HIS A 495 -1.77 10.26 2.19
N HIS A 496 -2.10 9.75 3.38
CA HIS A 496 -2.32 10.55 4.59
C HIS A 496 -1.05 10.88 5.38
N LEU A 497 0.07 10.18 5.09
CA LEU A 497 1.41 10.56 5.54
C LEU A 497 1.84 11.88 4.89
#